data_AF-A0A831UJM6-F1
#
_entry.id   AF-A0A831UJM6-F1
#
_cell.length_a   1.000
_cell.length_b   1.000
_cell.length_c   1.000
_cell.angle_alpha   90.00
_cell.angle_beta   90.00
_cell.angle_gamma   90.00
#
_symmetry.space_group_name_H-M   'P 1'
#
loop_
_entity.id
_entity.type
_entity.pdbx_description
1 polymer ?
#
loop_
_entity_poly.entity_id
_entity_poly.type
_entity_poly.pdbx_seq_one_letter_code
_entity_poly.pdbx_strand_id
1 'polypeptide(L)'
;MTSDFEEMPEAPKDPTKWIWLGVLAVVAMMLALMWFFTKTPYEGQSVVRARHILIQYDPSDATDRAAALELITDLRERILAGERFSKLAREYSDDSYSRGRGGDLNYVPKGSFEENFEAYVWSAPIGQVSEVVTTSHGFHIIVVEDRHLSQADAYQERIRQKTLEDQENEEVARPETEAPDDPEVRET
;
A
#
# COMPACT_ATOMS: atom_id res chain seq x y z
N MET A 1 -70.43 11.01 -56.99
CA MET A 1 -70.31 9.82 -56.11
C MET A 1 -69.23 8.92 -56.69
N THR A 2 -68.47 8.24 -55.82
CA THR A 2 -67.21 7.45 -56.02
C THR A 2 -65.96 8.33 -56.13
N SER A 3 -65.16 8.50 -55.08
CA SER A 3 -64.22 7.54 -54.46
C SER A 3 -63.18 7.03 -55.46
N ASP A 4 -61.95 7.49 -55.32
CA ASP A 4 -60.87 6.51 -55.25
C ASP A 4 -59.82 6.96 -54.24
N PHE A 5 -59.40 5.97 -53.48
CA PHE A 5 -58.64 6.02 -52.25
C PHE A 5 -57.18 5.80 -52.65
N GLU A 6 -56.38 6.85 -52.65
CA GLU A 6 -54.95 6.71 -52.93
C GLU A 6 -54.24 6.29 -51.64
N GLU A 7 -53.93 4.99 -51.56
CA GLU A 7 -53.28 4.31 -50.45
C GLU A 7 -51.99 5.02 -50.01
N MET A 8 -51.92 5.37 -48.72
CA MET A 8 -50.66 5.77 -48.12
C MET A 8 -49.82 4.51 -47.85
N PRO A 9 -48.53 4.46 -48.25
CA PRO A 9 -47.71 3.29 -47.99
C PRO A 9 -47.43 3.17 -46.48
N GLU A 10 -48.03 2.18 -45.84
CA GLU A 10 -47.62 1.73 -44.51
C GLU A 10 -46.21 1.12 -44.61
N ALA A 11 -45.21 1.86 -44.14
CA ALA A 11 -43.87 1.30 -43.99
C ALA A 11 -43.87 0.27 -42.85
N PRO A 12 -43.49 -1.00 -43.08
CA PRO A 12 -43.35 -1.96 -42.01
C PRO A 12 -42.15 -1.55 -41.14
N LYS A 13 -42.45 -0.96 -39.98
CA LYS A 13 -41.44 -0.75 -38.93
C LYS A 13 -41.13 -2.11 -38.33
N ASP A 14 -40.14 -2.81 -38.90
CA ASP A 14 -39.56 -4.00 -38.28
C ASP A 14 -39.05 -3.61 -36.88
N PRO A 15 -39.79 -3.97 -35.81
CA PRO A 15 -39.48 -3.50 -34.46
C PRO A 15 -38.20 -4.16 -33.95
N THR A 16 -37.74 -5.22 -34.62
CA THR A 16 -36.55 -6.01 -34.28
C THR A 16 -35.30 -5.13 -34.22
N LYS A 17 -35.15 -4.14 -35.13
CA LYS A 17 -33.99 -3.22 -35.11
C LYS A 17 -33.98 -2.33 -33.86
N TRP A 18 -35.15 -1.88 -33.41
CA TRP A 18 -35.29 -1.06 -32.20
C TRP A 18 -35.18 -1.89 -30.92
N ILE A 19 -35.62 -3.15 -30.96
CA ILE A 19 -35.41 -4.12 -29.89
C ILE A 19 -33.92 -4.41 -29.73
N TRP A 20 -33.20 -4.72 -30.82
CA TRP A 20 -31.75 -4.97 -30.75
C TRP A 20 -30.94 -3.72 -30.37
N LEU A 21 -31.35 -2.52 -30.78
CA LEU A 21 -30.73 -1.26 -30.31
C LEU A 21 -30.96 -1.05 -28.80
N GLY A 22 -32.15 -1.35 -28.29
CA GLY A 22 -32.45 -1.31 -26.86
C GLY A 22 -31.63 -2.34 -26.07
N VAL A 23 -31.54 -3.57 -26.57
CA VAL A 23 -30.70 -4.63 -25.98
C VAL A 23 -29.23 -4.21 -25.97
N LEU A 24 -28.70 -3.64 -27.06
CA LEU A 24 -27.32 -3.17 -27.14
C LEU A 24 -27.05 -2.02 -26.14
N ALA A 25 -28.00 -1.11 -25.96
CA ALA A 25 -27.90 -0.03 -24.97
C ALA A 25 -27.92 -0.57 -23.53
N VAL A 26 -28.78 -1.54 -23.22
CA VAL A 26 -28.82 -2.19 -21.90
C VAL A 26 -27.55 -3.00 -21.65
N VAL A 27 -27.02 -3.71 -22.65
CA VAL A 27 -25.75 -4.43 -22.55
C VAL A 27 -24.58 -3.46 -22.38
N ALA A 28 -24.51 -2.37 -23.14
CA ALA A 28 -23.48 -1.34 -22.96
C ALA A 28 -23.57 -0.67 -21.58
N MET A 29 -24.78 -0.38 -21.10
CA MET A 29 -25.01 0.13 -19.75
C MET A 29 -24.61 -0.89 -18.69
N MET A 30 -24.93 -2.16 -18.87
CA MET A 30 -24.55 -3.23 -17.95
C MET A 30 -23.03 -3.44 -17.94
N LEU A 31 -22.35 -3.34 -19.09
CA LEU A 31 -20.90 -3.37 -19.19
C LEU A 31 -20.25 -2.13 -18.56
N ALA A 32 -20.85 -0.95 -18.71
CA ALA A 32 -20.39 0.28 -18.06
C ALA A 32 -20.58 0.20 -16.53
N LEU A 33 -21.72 -0.31 -16.07
CA LEU A 33 -21.99 -0.58 -14.65
C LEU A 33 -21.05 -1.65 -14.11
N MET A 34 -20.82 -2.74 -14.84
CA MET A 34 -19.85 -3.76 -14.45
C MET A 34 -18.45 -3.17 -14.33
N TRP A 35 -18.00 -2.40 -15.32
CA TRP A 35 -16.69 -1.73 -15.29
C TRP A 35 -16.56 -0.67 -14.17
N PHE A 36 -17.67 0.00 -13.83
CA PHE A 36 -17.71 1.01 -12.78
C PHE A 36 -17.82 0.41 -11.37
N PHE A 37 -18.56 -0.71 -11.21
CA PHE A 37 -18.74 -1.40 -9.93
C PHE A 37 -17.63 -2.42 -9.60
N THR A 38 -16.85 -2.91 -10.58
CA THR A 38 -15.68 -3.77 -10.31
C THR A 38 -14.44 -2.99 -9.82
N LYS A 39 -14.61 -1.74 -9.38
CA LYS A 39 -13.52 -0.84 -8.98
C LYS A 39 -13.21 -0.95 -7.49
N THR A 40 -12.66 -2.09 -7.06
CA THR A 40 -11.55 -2.22 -6.07
C THR A 40 -11.31 -3.70 -5.74
N PRO A 41 -10.20 -4.32 -6.19
CA PRO A 41 -9.94 -5.76 -6.00
C PRO A 41 -9.48 -6.15 -4.57
N TYR A 42 -9.70 -5.30 -3.56
CA TYR A 42 -9.15 -5.47 -2.21
C TYR A 42 -10.23 -5.43 -1.12
N GLU A 43 -11.48 -5.80 -1.44
CA GLU A 43 -12.55 -5.88 -0.44
C GLU A 43 -12.15 -6.84 0.70
N GLY A 44 -11.98 -6.28 1.89
CA GLY A 44 -11.77 -7.02 3.13
C GLY A 44 -10.32 -7.21 3.59
N GLN A 45 -9.31 -6.74 2.84
CA GLN A 45 -7.91 -6.85 3.26
C GLN A 45 -7.17 -5.53 3.15
N SER A 46 -6.33 -5.24 4.14
CA SER A 46 -5.39 -4.12 4.05
C SER A 46 -4.27 -4.48 3.08
N VAL A 47 -3.97 -3.59 2.14
CA VAL A 47 -2.89 -3.78 1.16
C VAL A 47 -1.95 -2.58 1.16
N VAL A 48 -0.69 -2.82 0.85
CA VAL A 48 0.35 -1.79 0.74
C VAL A 48 1.09 -1.97 -0.58
N ARG A 49 1.38 -0.85 -1.25
CA ARG A 49 2.29 -0.81 -2.39
C ARG A 49 3.59 -0.18 -1.93
N ALA A 50 4.68 -0.89 -2.12
CA ALA A 50 6.01 -0.42 -1.76
C ALA A 50 7.01 -0.71 -2.88
N ARG A 51 8.08 0.08 -2.90
CA ARG A 51 9.29 -0.23 -3.66
C ARG A 51 10.41 -0.55 -2.70
N HIS A 52 11.30 -1.45 -3.09
CA HIS A 52 12.48 -1.77 -2.29
C HIS A 52 13.74 -2.02 -3.11
N ILE A 53 14.88 -1.90 -2.44
CA ILE A 53 16.19 -2.39 -2.89
C ILE A 53 16.68 -3.35 -1.82
N LEU A 54 16.96 -4.59 -2.19
CA LEU A 54 17.52 -5.60 -1.32
C LEU A 54 19.01 -5.77 -1.64
N ILE A 55 19.88 -5.85 -0.64
CA ILE A 55 21.25 -6.32 -0.78
C ILE A 55 21.41 -7.53 0.14
N GLN A 56 21.70 -8.69 -0.46
CA GLN A 56 21.93 -9.93 0.29
C GLN A 56 23.37 -9.97 0.82
N TYR A 57 23.57 -10.71 1.90
CA TYR A 57 24.90 -10.98 2.43
C TYR A 57 24.92 -12.37 3.09
N ASP A 58 26.10 -12.98 3.19
CA ASP A 58 26.31 -14.19 3.99
C ASP A 58 26.33 -13.81 5.49
N PRO A 59 25.37 -14.26 6.31
CA PRO A 59 25.35 -13.95 7.74
C PRO A 59 26.54 -14.53 8.51
N SER A 60 27.27 -15.48 7.93
CA SER A 60 28.46 -16.09 8.52
C SER A 60 29.74 -15.32 8.21
N ASP A 61 29.72 -14.42 7.22
CA ASP A 61 30.88 -13.60 6.83
C ASP A 61 30.67 -12.14 7.25
N ALA A 62 31.41 -11.73 8.28
CA ALA A 62 31.36 -10.36 8.78
C ALA A 62 31.85 -9.32 7.76
N THR A 63 32.76 -9.71 6.87
CA THR A 63 33.31 -8.83 5.83
C THR A 63 32.27 -8.56 4.76
N ASP A 64 31.58 -9.62 4.32
CA ASP A 64 30.50 -9.53 3.34
C ASP A 64 29.32 -8.70 3.88
N ARG A 65 28.93 -8.95 5.14
CA ARG A 65 27.90 -8.15 5.82
C ARG A 65 28.30 -6.66 5.90
N ALA A 66 29.56 -6.35 6.20
CA ALA A 66 30.02 -4.97 6.24
C ALA A 66 29.99 -4.30 4.86
N ALA A 67 30.41 -5.02 3.82
CA ALA A 67 30.36 -4.53 2.44
C ALA A 67 28.92 -4.31 1.95
N ALA A 68 28.00 -5.23 2.28
CA ALA A 68 26.58 -5.08 1.96
C ALA A 68 25.95 -3.87 2.67
N LEU A 69 26.33 -3.63 3.92
CA LEU A 69 25.88 -2.47 4.68
C LEU A 69 26.43 -1.16 4.08
N GLU A 70 27.71 -1.12 3.73
CA GLU A 70 28.32 0.04 3.07
C GLU A 70 27.62 0.34 1.73
N LEU A 71 27.39 -0.69 0.92
CA LEU A 71 26.73 -0.55 -0.37
C LEU A 71 25.30 -0.04 -0.22
N ILE A 72 24.47 -0.64 0.65
CA ILE A 72 23.08 -0.18 0.82
C ILE A 72 23.05 1.24 1.41
N THR A 73 23.98 1.61 2.29
CA THR A 73 24.07 2.98 2.81
C THR A 73 24.43 3.99 1.71
N ASP A 74 25.41 3.70 0.84
CA ASP A 74 25.73 4.53 -0.33
C ASP A 74 24.51 4.70 -1.26
N LEU A 75 23.81 3.60 -1.56
CA LEU A 75 22.61 3.63 -2.40
C LEU A 75 21.54 4.54 -1.79
N ARG A 76 21.34 4.50 -0.47
CA ARG A 76 20.40 5.38 0.23
C ARG A 76 20.81 6.85 0.08
N GLU A 77 22.07 7.18 0.30
CA GLU A 77 22.57 8.55 0.16
C GLU A 77 22.38 9.08 -1.26
N ARG A 78 22.64 8.25 -2.27
CA ARG A 78 22.40 8.58 -3.68
C ARG A 78 20.92 8.83 -3.98
N ILE A 79 20.02 8.04 -3.42
CA ILE A 79 18.57 8.27 -3.54
C ILE A 79 18.20 9.62 -2.91
N LEU A 80 18.72 9.92 -1.72
CA LEU A 80 18.46 11.18 -1.03
C LEU A 80 19.05 12.39 -1.78
N ALA A 81 20.17 12.19 -2.49
CA ALA A 81 20.75 13.18 -3.39
C ALA A 81 19.97 13.36 -4.71
N GLY A 82 18.90 12.59 -4.93
CA GLY A 82 18.00 12.71 -6.08
C GLY A 82 18.25 11.71 -7.21
N GLU A 83 19.14 10.71 -7.02
CA GLU A 83 19.26 9.63 -7.98
C GLU A 83 17.97 8.78 -8.00
N ARG A 84 17.56 8.35 -9.20
CA ARG A 84 16.30 7.62 -9.36
C ARG A 84 16.36 6.26 -8.69
N PHE A 85 15.52 6.05 -7.68
CA PHE A 85 15.34 4.77 -6.98
C PHE A 85 15.21 3.58 -7.94
N SER A 86 14.37 3.71 -8.97
CA SER A 86 14.11 2.63 -9.93
C SER A 86 15.31 2.25 -10.79
N LYS A 87 16.27 3.17 -10.99
CA LYS A 87 17.54 2.87 -11.66
C LYS A 87 18.42 2.03 -10.73
N LEU A 88 18.62 2.50 -9.50
CA LEU A 88 19.43 1.80 -8.50
C LEU A 88 18.88 0.42 -8.18
N ALA A 89 17.56 0.29 -8.06
CA ALA A 89 16.90 -0.99 -7.86
C ALA A 89 17.14 -1.97 -9.02
N ARG A 90 17.19 -1.51 -10.28
CA ARG A 90 17.47 -2.37 -11.43
C ARG A 90 18.93 -2.85 -11.46
N GLU A 91 19.83 -2.00 -11.02
CA GLU A 91 21.28 -2.18 -11.13
C GLU A 91 21.84 -2.99 -9.96
N TYR A 92 21.37 -2.73 -8.74
CA TYR A 92 21.97 -3.25 -7.51
C TYR A 92 21.08 -4.20 -6.70
N SER A 93 19.74 -4.11 -6.80
CA SER A 93 18.87 -4.89 -5.91
C SER A 93 19.00 -6.39 -6.17
N ASP A 94 19.25 -7.23 -5.17
CA ASP A 94 19.30 -8.69 -5.26
C ASP A 94 17.94 -9.38 -5.35
N ASP A 95 16.84 -8.63 -5.25
CA ASP A 95 15.50 -9.17 -5.44
C ASP A 95 15.16 -9.34 -6.93
N SER A 96 15.28 -10.56 -7.43
CA SER A 96 14.93 -10.91 -8.83
C SER A 96 13.48 -10.62 -9.22
N TYR A 97 12.53 -10.59 -8.26
CA TYR A 97 11.11 -10.38 -8.55
C TYR A 97 10.77 -8.92 -8.86
N SER A 98 11.37 -7.97 -8.14
CA SER A 98 11.10 -6.54 -8.30
C SER A 98 12.21 -5.77 -9.01
N ARG A 99 13.45 -6.28 -9.09
CA ARG A 99 14.60 -5.65 -9.80
C ARG A 99 14.20 -5.18 -11.19
N GLY A 100 13.59 -6.05 -11.98
CA GLY A 100 13.15 -5.75 -13.36
C GLY A 100 12.05 -4.68 -13.47
N ARG A 101 11.38 -4.33 -12.37
CA ARG A 101 10.35 -3.28 -12.26
C ARG A 101 10.85 -2.04 -11.50
N GLY A 102 12.15 -1.96 -11.22
CA GLY A 102 12.71 -0.84 -10.46
C GLY A 102 12.34 -0.90 -8.98
N GLY A 103 12.24 -2.11 -8.43
CA GLY A 103 11.99 -2.35 -7.01
C GLY A 103 10.52 -2.41 -6.62
N ASP A 104 9.58 -2.19 -7.56
CA ASP A 104 8.14 -2.19 -7.28
C ASP A 104 7.61 -3.60 -6.97
N LEU A 105 7.05 -3.74 -5.76
CA LEU A 105 6.45 -4.97 -5.25
C LEU A 105 4.96 -5.10 -5.60
N ASN A 106 4.36 -4.07 -6.21
CA ASN A 106 2.93 -3.93 -6.44
C ASN A 106 2.14 -3.90 -5.11
N TYR A 107 0.81 -3.97 -5.17
CA TYR A 107 -0.02 -4.10 -3.98
C TYR A 107 0.11 -5.50 -3.38
N VAL A 108 0.53 -5.54 -2.12
CA VAL A 108 0.75 -6.74 -1.33
C VAL A 108 -0.15 -6.70 -0.09
N PRO A 109 -0.86 -7.78 0.26
CA PRO A 109 -1.72 -7.80 1.43
C PRO A 109 -0.91 -7.82 2.74
N LYS A 110 -1.51 -7.24 3.78
CA LYS A 110 -0.98 -7.25 5.15
C LYS A 110 -0.68 -8.67 5.60
N GLY A 111 0.48 -8.87 6.23
CA GLY A 111 0.99 -10.17 6.68
C GLY A 111 1.75 -10.96 5.62
N SER A 112 2.05 -10.37 4.46
CA SER A 112 2.85 -11.03 3.43
C SER A 112 4.36 -10.79 3.58
N PHE A 113 4.76 -9.74 4.31
CA PHE A 113 6.17 -9.45 4.52
C PHE A 113 6.67 -10.02 5.86
N GLU A 114 7.99 -10.12 5.98
CA GLU A 114 8.66 -10.43 7.25
C GLU A 114 8.46 -9.30 8.27
N GLU A 115 8.49 -9.63 9.56
CA GLU A 115 8.18 -8.75 10.69
C GLU A 115 8.78 -7.33 10.58
N ASN A 116 10.09 -7.19 10.36
CA ASN A 116 10.75 -5.89 10.29
C ASN A 116 10.33 -5.06 9.06
N PHE A 117 10.12 -5.74 7.93
CA PHE A 117 9.67 -5.09 6.69
C PHE A 117 8.20 -4.66 6.83
N GLU A 118 7.35 -5.57 7.32
CA GLU A 118 5.93 -5.36 7.60
C GLU A 118 5.75 -4.17 8.57
N ALA A 119 6.48 -4.17 9.69
CA ALA A 119 6.42 -3.09 10.67
C ALA A 119 6.76 -1.73 10.05
N TYR A 120 7.77 -1.67 9.18
CA TYR A 120 8.12 -0.45 8.47
C TYR A 120 7.03 -0.02 7.48
N VAL A 121 6.56 -0.91 6.59
CA VAL A 121 5.59 -0.54 5.56
C VAL A 121 4.21 -0.16 6.09
N TRP A 122 3.88 -0.48 7.34
CA TRP A 122 2.64 -0.07 8.01
C TRP A 122 2.78 1.12 8.97
N SER A 123 4.01 1.52 9.33
CA SER A 123 4.25 2.67 10.20
C SER A 123 4.81 3.88 9.44
N ALA A 124 5.57 3.66 8.36
CA ALA A 124 6.28 4.71 7.65
C ALA A 124 5.33 5.68 6.90
N PRO A 125 5.71 6.95 6.76
CA PRO A 125 5.04 7.89 5.87
C PRO A 125 5.13 7.47 4.40
N ILE A 126 4.07 7.75 3.65
CA ILE A 126 4.03 7.50 2.20
C ILE A 126 5.03 8.44 1.50
N GLY A 127 5.82 7.88 0.59
CA GLY A 127 6.81 8.58 -0.23
C GLY A 127 8.17 8.79 0.43
N GLN A 128 8.33 8.44 1.71
CA GLN A 128 9.60 8.58 2.41
C GLN A 128 10.54 7.41 2.13
N VAL A 129 11.84 7.72 2.01
CA VAL A 129 12.91 6.72 1.92
C VAL A 129 13.27 6.25 3.31
N SER A 130 13.30 4.93 3.52
CA SER A 130 13.64 4.33 4.80
C SER A 130 15.10 4.50 5.21
N GLU A 131 15.35 4.33 6.50
CA GLU A 131 16.65 3.84 6.96
C GLU A 131 16.88 2.40 6.48
N VAL A 132 18.10 1.89 6.66
CA VAL A 132 18.41 0.50 6.31
C VAL A 132 17.62 -0.45 7.22
N VAL A 133 16.68 -1.18 6.63
CA VAL A 133 15.88 -2.19 7.33
C VAL A 133 16.56 -3.54 7.18
N THR A 134 16.77 -4.25 8.29
CA THR A 134 17.41 -5.58 8.28
C THR A 134 16.34 -6.66 8.36
N THR A 135 16.42 -7.66 7.48
CA THR A 135 15.57 -8.85 7.52
C THR A 135 16.41 -10.11 7.34
N SER A 136 15.80 -11.28 7.45
CA SER A 136 16.46 -12.56 7.17
C SER A 136 17.04 -12.68 5.75
N HIS A 137 16.54 -11.87 4.81
CA HIS A 137 16.99 -11.84 3.42
C HIS A 137 18.17 -10.89 3.19
N GLY A 138 18.49 -10.00 4.14
CA GLY A 138 19.55 -9.02 3.99
C GLY A 138 19.14 -7.60 4.38
N PHE A 139 19.73 -6.61 3.74
CA PHE A 139 19.46 -5.20 3.99
C PHE A 139 18.54 -4.59 2.94
N HIS A 140 17.61 -3.75 3.39
CA HIS A 140 16.57 -3.17 2.55
C HIS A 140 16.53 -1.66 2.68
N ILE A 141 16.33 -0.98 1.55
CA ILE A 141 15.77 0.39 1.51
C ILE A 141 14.36 0.27 0.96
N ILE A 142 13.40 0.88 1.64
CA ILE A 142 11.98 0.74 1.37
C ILE A 142 11.38 2.13 1.17
N VAL A 143 10.46 2.24 0.21
CA VAL A 143 9.61 3.41 0.00
C VAL A 143 8.17 2.93 -0.09
N VAL A 144 7.31 3.39 0.82
CA VAL A 144 5.87 3.12 0.73
C VAL A 144 5.26 4.07 -0.29
N GLU A 145 4.64 3.54 -1.33
CA GLU A 145 4.01 4.35 -2.38
C GLU A 145 2.54 4.62 -2.12
N ASP A 146 1.84 3.62 -1.59
CA ASP A 146 0.41 3.69 -1.32
C ASP A 146 0.04 2.67 -0.25
N ARG A 147 -1.00 2.96 0.51
CA ARG A 147 -1.50 2.08 1.56
C ARG A 147 -3.01 2.18 1.66
N HIS A 148 -3.67 1.04 1.58
CA HIS A 148 -5.11 0.93 1.75
C HIS A 148 -5.41 0.07 2.98
N LEU A 149 -6.14 0.64 3.94
CA LEU A 149 -6.62 -0.09 5.11
C LEU A 149 -8.03 -0.62 4.83
N SER A 150 -8.26 -1.87 5.19
CA SER A 150 -9.60 -2.42 5.26
C SER A 150 -10.45 -1.63 6.26
N GLN A 151 -11.78 -1.63 6.10
CA GLN A 151 -12.66 -0.97 7.07
C GLN A 151 -12.47 -1.52 8.49
N ALA A 152 -12.18 -2.82 8.62
CA ALA A 152 -11.92 -3.46 9.90
C ALA A 152 -10.61 -2.96 10.52
N ASP A 153 -9.51 -2.94 9.77
CA ASP A 153 -8.22 -2.45 10.28
C ASP A 153 -8.28 -0.95 10.60
N ALA A 154 -8.93 -0.14 9.75
CA ALA A 154 -9.12 1.28 10.00
C ALA A 154 -9.96 1.54 11.27
N TYR A 155 -10.97 0.70 11.53
CA TYR A 155 -11.73 0.74 12.78
C TYR A 155 -10.83 0.43 13.98
N GLN A 156 -10.03 -0.64 13.91
CA GLN A 156 -9.13 -1.03 14.99
C GLN A 156 -8.09 0.04 15.29
N GLU A 157 -7.50 0.65 14.25
CA GLU A 157 -6.54 1.72 14.41
C GLU A 157 -7.16 2.93 15.10
N ARG A 158 -8.39 3.31 14.74
CA ARG A 158 -9.09 4.40 15.43
C ARG A 158 -9.35 4.11 16.91
N ILE A 159 -9.72 2.87 17.25
CA ILE A 159 -9.90 2.48 18.66
C ILE A 159 -8.57 2.54 19.40
N ARG A 160 -7.49 2.03 18.79
CA ARG A 160 -6.14 2.10 19.36
C ARG A 160 -5.72 3.54 19.64
N GLN A 161 -5.86 4.43 18.67
CA GLN A 161 -5.52 5.85 18.81
C GLN A 161 -6.29 6.49 19.96
N LYS A 162 -7.61 6.26 20.02
CA LYS A 162 -8.44 6.77 21.11
C LYS A 162 -7.99 6.26 22.48
N THR A 163 -7.66 4.97 22.60
CA THR A 163 -7.16 4.41 23.87
C THR A 163 -5.84 5.07 24.30
N LEU A 164 -4.93 5.34 23.35
CA LEU A 164 -3.66 6.01 23.64
C LEU A 164 -3.88 7.46 24.09
N GLU A 165 -4.77 8.19 23.40
CA GLU A 165 -5.16 9.55 23.78
C GLU A 165 -5.80 9.60 25.18
N ASP A 166 -6.69 8.64 25.49
CA ASP A 166 -7.34 8.55 26.80
C ASP A 166 -6.31 8.26 27.92
N GLN A 167 -5.32 7.39 27.65
CA GLN A 167 -4.22 7.08 28.58
C GLN A 167 -3.32 8.28 28.83
N GLU A 168 -2.93 9.01 27.76
CA GLU A 168 -2.11 10.22 27.87
C GLU A 168 -2.84 11.29 28.68
N ASN A 169 -4.15 11.49 28.42
CA ASN A 169 -4.96 12.43 29.19
C ASN A 169 -5.08 12.03 30.67
N GLU A 170 -5.15 10.74 30.98
CA GLU A 170 -5.20 10.23 32.36
C GLU A 170 -3.85 10.39 33.09
N GLU A 171 -2.73 10.16 32.40
CA GLU A 171 -1.38 10.38 32.92
C GLU A 171 -1.13 11.87 33.21
N VAL A 172 -1.52 12.76 32.29
CA VAL A 172 -1.43 14.23 32.49
C VAL A 172 -2.35 14.69 33.62
N ALA A 173 -3.49 14.04 33.82
CA ALA A 173 -4.42 14.33 34.91
C ALA A 173 -3.98 13.72 36.26
N ARG A 174 -2.98 12.83 36.27
CA ARG A 174 -2.45 12.23 37.50
C ARG A 174 -1.57 13.28 38.22
N PRO A 175 -1.93 13.72 39.44
CA PRO A 175 -1.09 14.63 40.19
C PRO A 175 0.26 13.97 40.51
N GLU A 176 1.34 14.75 40.42
CA GLU A 176 2.77 14.40 40.53
C GLU A 176 3.20 13.80 41.90
N THR A 177 2.28 13.26 42.70
CA THR A 177 2.46 12.94 44.12
C THR A 177 3.06 11.56 44.42
N GLU A 178 3.56 10.83 43.42
CA GLU A 178 4.28 9.55 43.60
C GLU A 178 5.67 9.61 42.92
N ALA A 179 6.56 10.44 43.46
CA ALA A 179 8.00 10.21 43.28
C ALA A 179 8.39 8.98 44.14
N PRO A 180 9.30 8.10 43.67
CA PRO A 180 9.68 6.92 44.42
C PRO A 180 10.33 7.32 45.74
N ASP A 181 9.86 6.73 46.83
CA ASP A 181 10.38 6.88 48.18
C ASP A 181 11.86 6.44 48.16
N ASP A 182 12.78 7.42 48.15
CA ASP A 182 14.23 7.21 48.12
C ASP A 182 14.66 6.52 49.43
N PRO A 183 15.06 5.23 49.42
CA PRO A 183 15.35 4.52 50.63
C PRO A 183 16.82 4.68 51.04
N GLU A 184 17.40 5.89 51.02
CA GLU A 184 18.79 6.03 51.47
C GLU A 184 19.19 7.41 52.00
N VAL A 185 18.59 7.89 53.11
CA VAL A 185 19.36 8.71 54.08
C VAL A 185 18.86 8.49 55.51
N ARG A 186 19.46 7.52 56.21
CA ARG A 186 19.63 7.59 57.67
C ARG A 186 21.08 7.32 58.01
N GLU A 187 21.82 8.40 58.19
CA GLU A 187 23.11 8.42 58.87
C GLU A 187 22.98 7.77 60.25
N THR A 188 23.83 6.79 60.53
CA THR A 188 24.55 6.63 61.82
C THR A 188 25.84 5.86 61.59
#